data_AF-A8XIR1-F1
#
_entry.id   AF-A8XIR1-F1
#
_cell.length_a   1.000
_cell.length_b   1.000
_cell.length_c   1.000
_cell.angle_alpha   90.00
_cell.angle_beta   90.00
_cell.angle_gamma   90.00
#
_symmetry.space_group_name_H-M   'P 1'
#
loop_
_entity.id
_entity.type
_entity.pdbx_description
1 polymer ?
#
loop_
_entity_poly.entity_id
_entity_poly.type
_entity_poly.pdbx_seq_one_letter_code
_entity_poly.pdbx_strand_id
1 'polypeptide(L)' 'MSQDSQDPSDLQKILAPVFAGFNRTTEAADADGSMSFMHPQGVIVQKDTTSTFGKEALQREVQRRRGLDCGRGKDGARES' A
#
# COMPACT_ATOMS: atom_id res chain seq x y z
N MET A 1 -6.32 -25.55 26.63
CA MET A 1 -6.25 -24.43 25.68
C MET A 1 -6.40 -25.03 24.31
N SER A 2 -7.58 -24.94 23.70
CA SER A 2 -7.84 -25.52 22.39
C SER A 2 -7.13 -24.67 21.35
N GLN A 3 -6.20 -25.26 20.60
CA GLN A 3 -5.71 -24.66 19.36
C GLN A 3 -6.88 -24.70 18.37
N ASP A 4 -7.49 -23.54 18.13
CA ASP A 4 -8.38 -23.31 17.00
C ASP A 4 -7.59 -23.55 15.73
N SER A 5 -7.64 -24.78 15.23
CA SER A 5 -7.16 -25.16 13.91
C SER A 5 -8.10 -24.53 12.89
N GLN A 6 -8.02 -23.22 12.68
CA GLN A 6 -8.80 -22.57 11.64
C GLN A 6 -8.38 -23.19 10.30
N ASP A 7 -9.33 -23.85 9.65
CA ASP A 7 -9.11 -24.42 8.32
C ASP A 7 -8.63 -23.29 7.40
N PRO A 8 -7.52 -23.46 6.68
CA PRO A 8 -6.96 -22.41 5.83
C PRO A 8 -7.96 -21.90 4.78
N SER A 9 -8.96 -22.72 4.41
CA SER A 9 -10.03 -22.32 3.50
C SER A 9 -11.02 -21.31 4.12
N ASP A 10 -11.24 -21.35 5.43
CA ASP A 10 -12.13 -20.43 6.13
C ASP A 10 -11.45 -19.08 6.38
N LEU A 11 -10.15 -19.10 6.70
CA LEU A 11 -9.33 -17.89 6.74
C LEU A 11 -9.31 -17.18 5.38
N GLN A 12 -9.22 -17.94 4.29
CA GLN A 12 -9.23 -17.37 2.95
C GLN A 12 -10.57 -16.70 2.62
N LYS A 13 -11.71 -17.29 3.01
CA LYS A 13 -13.04 -16.68 2.83
C LYS A 13 -13.19 -15.37 3.61
N ILE A 14 -12.61 -15.29 4.81
CA ILE A 14 -12.64 -14.09 5.66
C ILE A 14 -11.75 -12.99 5.08
N LEU A 15 -10.55 -13.33 4.59
CA LEU A 15 -9.58 -12.36 4.09
C LEU A 15 -9.84 -11.90 2.65
N ALA A 16 -10.46 -12.74 1.81
CA ALA A 16 -10.77 -12.43 0.41
C ALA A 16 -11.45 -11.05 0.19
N PRO A 17 -12.52 -10.68 0.93
CA PRO A 17 -13.14 -9.37 0.75
C PRO A 17 -12.23 -8.21 1.16
N VAL A 18 -11.36 -8.40 2.16
CA VAL A 18 -10.40 -7.40 2.62
C VAL A 18 -9.38 -7.10 1.53
N PHE A 19 -8.81 -8.15 0.92
CA PHE A 19 -7.87 -8.00 -0.19
C PHE A 19 -8.54 -7.40 -1.43
N ALA A 20 -9.76 -7.82 -1.77
CA ALA A 20 -10.49 -7.25 -2.89
C ALA A 20 -10.78 -5.75 -2.70
N GLY A 21 -11.16 -5.34 -1.48
CA GLY A 21 -11.37 -3.94 -1.14
C GLY A 21 -10.09 -3.11 -1.23
N PHE A 22 -9.00 -3.65 -0.69
CA PHE A 22 -7.69 -3.00 -0.76
C PHE A 22 -7.17 -2.85 -2.20
N ASN A 23 -7.31 -3.89 -3.03
CA ASN A 23 -6.89 -3.83 -4.43
C ASN A 23 -7.68 -2.78 -5.21
N ARG A 24 -9.00 -2.70 -5.02
CA ARG A 24 -9.85 -1.69 -5.68
C ARG A 24 -9.45 -0.26 -5.33
N THR A 25 -9.17 0.02 -4.05
CA THR A 25 -8.74 1.37 -3.65
C THR A 25 -7.34 1.68 -4.18
N THR A 26 -6.45 0.69 -4.23
CA THR A 26 -5.11 0.84 -4.82
C THR A 26 -5.18 1.12 -6.32
N GLU A 27 -6.03 0.42 -7.07
CA GLU A 27 -6.28 0.64 -8.51
C GLU A 27 -6.89 2.02 -8.80
N ALA A 28 -7.80 2.48 -7.94
CA ALA A 28 -8.36 3.84 -7.99
C ALA A 28 -7.39 4.92 -7.46
N ALA A 29 -6.18 4.52 -7.07
CA ALA A 29 -5.18 5.34 -6.39
C ALA A 29 -5.71 6.05 -5.12
N ASP A 30 -6.81 5.59 -4.53
CA ASP A 30 -7.46 6.16 -3.35
C ASP A 30 -6.64 5.84 -2.10
N ALA A 31 -5.71 6.74 -1.75
CA ALA A 31 -4.81 6.58 -0.63
C ALA A 31 -5.56 6.42 0.70
N ASP A 32 -6.58 7.25 0.95
CA ASP A 32 -7.33 7.21 2.21
C ASP A 32 -8.17 5.92 2.34
N GLY A 33 -8.79 5.48 1.24
CA GLY A 33 -9.48 4.19 1.18
C GLY A 33 -8.53 3.00 1.28
N SER A 34 -7.31 3.07 0.72
CA SER A 34 -6.30 2.03 0.90
C SER A 34 -5.81 1.96 2.35
N MET A 35 -5.66 3.10 3.02
CA MET A 35 -5.24 3.15 4.42
C MET A 35 -6.28 2.60 5.41
N SER A 36 -7.58 2.59 5.07
CA SER A 36 -8.60 2.03 5.97
C SER A 36 -8.50 0.51 6.15
N PHE A 37 -7.85 -0.18 5.21
CA PHE A 37 -7.60 -1.63 5.30
C PHE A 37 -6.32 -1.97 6.06
N MET A 38 -5.51 -0.97 6.42
CA MET A 38 -4.24 -1.20 7.11
C MET A 38 -4.34 -0.92 8.59
N HIS A 39 -3.61 -1.72 9.36
CA HIS A 39 -3.38 -1.40 10.76
C HIS A 39 -2.64 -0.05 10.87
N PRO A 40 -2.95 0.82 11.85
CA PRO A 40 -2.25 2.10 12.03
C PRO A 40 -0.73 1.98 12.17
N GLN A 41 -0.26 0.84 12.69
CA GLN A 41 1.16 0.48 12.81
C GLN A 41 1.64 -0.45 11.69
N GLY A 42 0.84 -0.61 10.63
CA GLY A 42 1.16 -1.46 9.49
C GLY A 42 2.40 -0.96 8.75
N VAL A 43 3.12 -1.90 8.14
CA VAL A 43 4.34 -1.64 7.37
C VAL A 43 4.16 -2.23 5.99
N ILE A 44 4.41 -1.42 4.96
CA ILE A 44 4.51 -1.92 3.57
C ILE A 44 5.99 -1.93 3.19
N VAL A 45 6.43 -3.08 2.71
CA VAL A 45 7.78 -3.25 2.15
C VAL A 45 7.62 -3.39 0.64
N GLN A 46 8.13 -2.40 -0.10
CA GLN A 46 8.29 -2.52 -1.54
C GLN A 46 9.66 -3.14 -1.82
N LYS A 47 9.66 -4.20 -2.64
CA LYS A 47 10.89 -4.88 -3.04
C LYS A 47 11.81 -3.88 -3.77
N ASP A 48 13.10 -3.89 -3.42
CA ASP A 48 14.15 -3.06 -4.03
C ASP A 48 13.96 -1.54 -3.88
N THR A 49 13.03 -1.10 -3.02
CA THR A 49 12.76 0.33 -2.75
C THR A 49 13.00 0.65 -1.28
N THR A 50 11.94 0.89 -0.51
CA THR A 50 12.00 1.32 0.89
C THR A 50 10.80 0.76 1.65
N SER A 51 11.02 0.46 2.94
CA SER A 51 9.95 0.13 3.88
C SER A 51 9.28 1.40 4.39
N THR A 52 7.95 1.40 4.41
CA THR A 52 7.13 2.56 4.77
C THR A 52 6.30 2.21 5.99
N PHE A 53 6.47 2.97 7.07
CA PHE A 53 5.93 2.67 8.40
C PHE A 53 4.76 3.58 8.78
N GLY A 54 3.62 2.96 9.07
CA GLY A 54 2.46 3.66 9.61
C GLY A 54 1.69 4.47 8.57
N LYS A 55 0.47 4.83 8.95
CA LYS A 55 -0.55 5.44 8.08
C LYS A 55 -0.04 6.67 7.30
N GLU A 56 0.65 7.59 7.97
CA GLU A 56 1.10 8.83 7.34
C GLU A 56 2.21 8.63 6.32
N ALA A 57 3.16 7.72 6.58
CA ALA A 57 4.23 7.45 5.64
C ALA A 57 3.68 6.77 4.38
N LEU A 58 2.68 5.90 4.57
CA LEU A 58 2.03 5.18 3.48
C LEU A 58 1.15 6.09 2.61
N GLN A 59 0.44 7.03 3.22
CA GLN A 59 -0.30 8.05 2.49
C GLN A 59 0.64 8.90 1.62
N ARG A 60 1.81 9.28 2.14
CA ARG A 60 2.85 9.98 1.36
C ARG A 60 3.38 9.15 0.19
N GLU A 61 3.60 7.85 0.38
CA GLU A 61 4.09 6.96 -0.66
C GLU A 61 3.07 6.72 -1.78
N VAL A 62 1.78 6.55 -1.44
CA VAL A 62 0.71 6.44 -2.45
C VAL A 62 0.57 7.73 -3.25
N GLN A 63 0.67 8.90 -2.59
CA GLN A 63 0.67 10.19 -3.28
C GLN A 63 1.92 10.40 -4.14
N ARG A 64 3.10 9.95 -3.70
CA ARG A 64 4.34 10.02 -4.49
C ARG A 64 4.23 9.22 -5.78
N ARG A 65 3.60 8.04 -5.75
CA ARG A 65 3.35 7.24 -6.97
C ARG A 65 2.49 7.99 -7.99
N ARG A 66 1.56 8.85 -7.57
CA ARG A 66 0.81 9.74 -8.48
C ARG A 66 1.68 10.83 -9.11
N GLY A 67 2.76 11.26 -8.43
CA GLY A 67 3.67 12.30 -8.91
C GLY A 67 4.70 11.84 -9.96
N LEU A 68 4.83 10.53 -10.22
CA LEU A 68 5.76 10.01 -11.24
C LEU A 68 5.14 9.89 -12.64
N ASP A 69 3.83 10.14 -12.80
CA ASP A 69 3.17 10.24 -14.11
C ASP A 69 3.11 11.67 -14.68
N CYS A 70 3.76 12.64 -14.01
CA CYS A 70 3.80 14.03 -14.47
C CYS A 70 5.25 14.55 -14.52
N GLY A 71 5.96 14.26 -15.61
CA GLY A 71 7.09 15.08 -16.03
C GLY A 71 8.50 14.55 -15.70
N ARG A 72 8.91 13.42 -16.30
CA ARG A 72 10.33 13.26 -16.67
C ARG A 72 10.53 13.87 -18.06
N GLY A 73 10.46 15.21 -18.11
CA GLY A 73 10.74 16.00 -19.30
C GLY A 73 11.63 17.17 -18.92
N LYS A 74 12.83 17.16 -19.50
CA LYS A 74 13.83 18.24 -19.62
C LYS A 74 14.95 18.29 -18.57
N ASP A 75 16.03 17.61 -18.96
CA ASP A 75 17.32 18.24 -19.27
C ASP A 75 17.94 19.22 -18.26
N GLY A 76 19.00 18.73 -17.61
CA GLY A 76 20.34 19.35 -17.60
C GLY A 76 20.48 20.85 -17.36
N ALA A 77 21.01 21.20 -16.18
CA ALA A 77 21.99 22.27 -15.96
C ALA A 77 22.68 21.96 -14.62
N ARG A 78 23.73 21.13 -14.58
CA ARG A 78 25.16 21.47 -14.70
C ARG A 78 25.54 22.84 -14.12
N GLU A 79 26.42 22.75 -13.12
CA GLU A 79 27.25 23.77 -12.46
C GLU A 79 27.68 24.96 -13.34
N SER A 80 27.59 26.18 -12.77
CA SER A 80 28.72 27.11 -12.53
C SER A 80 28.29 28.22 -11.59
#